data_AF-A0A6J6Y7N0-F1
#
_entry.id   AF-A0A6J6Y7N0-F1
#
_cell.length_a   1.000
_cell.length_b   1.000
_cell.length_c   1.000
_cell.angle_alpha   90.00
_cell.angle_beta   90.00
_cell.angle_gamma   90.00
#
_symmetry.space_group_name_H-M   'P 1'
#
loop_
_entity.id
_entity.type
_entity.pdbx_description
1 polymer ?
#
loop_
_entity_poly.entity_id
_entity_poly.type
_entity_poly.pdbx_seq_one_letter_code
_entity_poly.pdbx_strand_id
1 'polypeptide(L)'
;MRYKFDTSVRRAGDGTVLIGGSPLKLLRLTSKGGELLDSIERGEEVPSSAGNNTLINRLLDGGIVHPRPDHLPTSDALAVTVVIPAFNTPASDLNRLVQQCQTQAANGLAAVFIVDDASQPPLGDIWGATMIRRETNGGPGAARSTGLALVTTPLVAFIDADVDLGSDWLQPLLNHFADDRVALVAPRVASMPGVSLLEQYEMLHSPLDLGPNPARVRAGTRVSYVPSAALVCRVNALREVGGFDTAMRVGEDVDLVWRLDEAAYGVRFEPAVTVTHRPRSSLKAWAKQRFDYGTSAAPLARRHAGSLAPVRVSGWSAATWLAIATGFPIVGGLIAAATTAVLARKLRTIPDGTREAVRLAGLGHAFAGRSLASAVTRAWWPLAALVALVSKRTRYAVLAAALVPASFDWVNKRPSIGPLRYVALRLLDDMAYGAGLTTGALKERSPEALRPDFTSWPRNKK
;
A
#
# COMPACT_ATOMS: atom_id res chain seq x y z
N MET A 1 -4.82 24.78 8.08
CA MET A 1 -5.03 23.53 7.31
C MET A 1 -6.28 22.81 7.81
N ARG A 2 -7.06 22.22 6.89
CA ARG A 2 -8.24 21.39 7.20
C ARG A 2 -7.88 19.90 7.22
N TYR A 3 -8.68 19.11 7.92
CA TYR A 3 -8.50 17.65 8.02
C TYR A 3 -9.83 16.92 7.84
N LYS A 4 -9.77 15.62 7.52
CA LYS A 4 -10.92 14.71 7.54
C LYS A 4 -10.58 13.47 8.33
N PHE A 5 -11.55 12.88 9.01
CA PHE A 5 -11.38 11.57 9.62
C PHE A 5 -11.21 10.47 8.56
N ASP A 6 -10.39 9.47 8.88
CA ASP A 6 -10.36 8.22 8.14
C ASP A 6 -11.71 7.50 8.27
N THR A 7 -12.13 6.81 7.20
CA THR A 7 -13.44 6.13 7.15
C THR A 7 -13.58 4.99 8.15
N SER A 8 -12.47 4.51 8.73
CA SER A 8 -12.47 3.52 9.82
C SER A 8 -12.74 4.09 11.20
N VAL A 9 -12.66 5.42 11.38
CA VAL A 9 -12.74 6.07 12.68
C VAL A 9 -14.16 6.10 13.22
N ARG A 10 -14.29 5.79 14.51
CA ARG A 10 -15.53 5.88 15.27
C ARG A 10 -15.28 6.59 16.58
N ARG A 11 -16.23 7.43 16.98
CA ARG A 11 -16.29 8.00 18.32
C ARG A 11 -17.24 7.15 19.17
N ALA A 12 -16.82 6.84 20.38
CA ALA A 12 -17.60 6.07 21.35
C ALA A 12 -17.84 6.91 22.61
N GLY A 13 -18.94 6.64 23.31
CA GLY A 13 -19.36 7.39 24.48
C GLY A 13 -19.87 8.80 24.17
N ASP A 14 -19.53 9.75 25.04
CA ASP A 14 -19.81 11.18 24.91
C ASP A 14 -18.88 11.90 23.90
N GLY A 15 -18.20 11.14 23.03
CA GLY A 15 -17.25 11.68 22.06
C GLY A 15 -15.82 11.82 22.56
N THR A 16 -15.53 11.41 23.80
CA THR A 16 -14.17 11.47 24.40
C THR A 16 -13.28 10.26 24.06
N VAL A 17 -13.83 9.21 23.45
CA VAL A 17 -13.05 8.04 23.03
C VAL A 17 -13.10 7.90 21.51
N LEU A 18 -11.91 7.79 20.90
CA LEU A 18 -11.75 7.57 19.47
C LEU A 18 -11.17 6.18 19.21
N ILE A 19 -11.80 5.42 18.32
CA ILE A 19 -11.37 4.09 17.89
C ILE A 19 -11.19 4.12 16.38
N GLY A 20 -9.98 3.86 15.89
CA GLY A 20 -9.71 3.89 14.45
C GLY A 20 -8.22 3.96 14.11
N GLY A 21 -7.92 4.23 12.85
CA GLY A 21 -6.54 4.35 12.37
C GLY A 21 -5.95 3.04 11.88
N SER A 22 -4.71 3.12 11.38
CA SER A 22 -3.99 1.98 10.84
C SER A 22 -2.51 2.02 11.28
N PRO A 23 -2.08 1.15 12.21
CA PRO A 23 -2.87 0.10 12.88
C PRO A 23 -3.97 0.65 13.78
N LEU A 24 -4.96 -0.18 14.14
CA LEU A 24 -6.08 0.22 14.98
C LEU A 24 -5.59 0.77 16.33
N LYS A 25 -6.03 1.98 16.68
CA LYS A 25 -5.75 2.64 17.96
C LYS A 25 -7.05 2.93 18.70
N LEU A 26 -6.91 3.00 20.02
CA LEU A 26 -7.93 3.50 20.94
C LEU A 26 -7.33 4.68 21.70
N LEU A 27 -7.90 5.86 21.53
CA LEU A 27 -7.45 7.09 22.15
C LEU A 27 -8.54 7.61 23.09
N ARG A 28 -8.14 8.01 24.29
CA ARG A 28 -8.98 8.79 25.20
C ARG A 28 -8.54 10.25 25.11
N LEU A 29 -9.49 11.13 24.89
CA LEU A 29 -9.27 12.56 24.66
C LEU A 29 -9.53 13.34 25.94
N THR A 30 -8.85 14.47 26.09
CA THR A 30 -9.26 15.52 27.03
C THR A 30 -10.44 16.29 26.42
N SER A 31 -11.18 17.06 27.22
CA SER A 31 -12.30 17.89 26.72
C SER A 31 -11.87 18.82 25.58
N LYS A 32 -10.73 19.51 25.73
CA LYS A 32 -10.13 20.35 24.68
C LYS A 32 -9.79 19.56 23.40
N GLY A 33 -9.35 18.30 23.54
CA GLY A 33 -9.12 17.42 22.40
C GLY A 33 -10.42 17.08 21.69
N GLY A 34 -11.50 16.84 22.44
CA GLY A 34 -12.85 16.64 21.90
C GLY A 34 -13.32 17.83 21.06
N GLU A 35 -13.20 19.05 21.58
CA GLU A 35 -13.56 20.29 20.87
C GLU A 35 -12.82 20.44 19.53
N LEU A 36 -11.51 20.14 19.53
CA LEU A 36 -10.71 20.17 18.29
C LEU A 36 -11.23 19.16 17.26
N LEU A 37 -11.58 17.95 17.71
CA LEU A 37 -12.13 16.92 16.84
C LEU A 37 -13.50 17.32 16.28
N ASP A 38 -14.34 17.98 17.08
CA ASP A 38 -15.63 18.50 16.62
C ASP A 38 -15.42 19.54 15.50
N SER A 39 -14.39 20.39 15.59
CA SER A 39 -14.00 21.30 14.50
C SER A 39 -13.58 20.56 13.22
N ILE A 40 -12.80 19.48 13.35
CA ILE A 40 -12.43 18.63 12.19
C ILE A 40 -13.67 18.00 11.54
N GLU A 41 -14.62 17.54 12.35
CA GLU A 41 -15.90 16.97 11.90
C GLU A 41 -16.74 17.99 11.11
N ARG A 42 -16.75 19.26 11.56
CA ARG A 42 -17.39 20.38 10.85
C ARG A 42 -16.61 20.86 9.62
N GLY A 43 -15.41 20.31 9.37
CA GLY A 43 -14.55 20.71 8.25
C GLY A 43 -13.91 22.07 8.43
N GLU A 44 -13.81 22.55 9.67
CA GLU A 44 -13.20 23.82 10.02
C GLU A 44 -11.67 23.74 9.92
N GLU A 45 -11.05 24.90 9.76
CA GLU A 45 -9.60 25.00 9.85
C GLU A 45 -9.15 24.80 11.29
N VAL A 46 -8.10 23.98 11.48
CA VAL A 46 -7.52 23.76 12.80
C VAL A 46 -6.60 24.93 13.15
N PRO A 47 -6.84 25.66 14.26
CA PRO A 47 -5.98 26.77 14.67
C PRO A 47 -4.57 26.27 15.03
N SER A 48 -3.55 26.96 14.53
CA SER A 48 -2.15 26.63 14.85
C SER A 48 -1.84 26.99 16.30
N SER A 49 -1.59 25.98 17.12
CA SER A 49 -1.06 26.10 18.48
C SER A 49 -0.21 24.87 18.79
N ALA A 50 0.75 24.99 19.71
CA ALA A 50 1.63 23.87 20.06
C ALA A 50 0.83 22.61 20.48
N GLY A 51 -0.25 22.79 21.24
CA GLY A 51 -1.14 21.71 21.67
C GLY A 51 -1.90 21.06 20.51
N ASN A 52 -2.51 21.87 19.64
CA ASN A 52 -3.25 21.37 18.47
C ASN A 52 -2.31 20.65 17.51
N ASN A 53 -1.15 21.22 17.20
CA ASN A 53 -0.16 20.64 16.30
C ASN A 53 0.34 19.29 16.84
N THR A 54 0.57 19.19 18.15
CA THR A 54 0.94 17.91 18.79
C THR A 54 -0.15 16.85 18.65
N LEU A 55 -1.42 17.21 18.88
CA LEU A 55 -2.54 16.28 18.75
C LEU A 55 -2.74 15.87 17.29
N ILE A 56 -2.78 16.82 16.36
CA ILE A 56 -2.89 16.56 14.92
C ILE A 56 -1.78 15.63 14.43
N ASN A 57 -0.53 15.88 14.81
CA ASN A 57 0.58 15.00 14.44
C ASN A 57 0.35 13.56 14.92
N ARG A 58 -0.11 13.37 16.17
CA ARG A 58 -0.46 12.03 16.68
C ARG A 58 -1.61 11.37 15.92
N LEU A 59 -2.62 12.14 15.50
CA LEU A 59 -3.75 11.62 14.72
C LEU A 59 -3.33 11.27 13.29
N LEU A 60 -2.51 12.11 12.66
CA LEU A 60 -1.91 11.87 11.35
C LEU A 60 -1.03 10.60 11.38
N ASP A 61 -0.16 10.48 12.37
CA ASP A 61 0.74 9.33 12.56
C ASP A 61 -0.01 8.05 12.94
N GLY A 62 -1.22 8.18 13.49
CA GLY A 62 -2.14 7.08 13.71
C GLY A 62 -2.98 6.68 12.50
N GLY A 63 -2.94 7.45 11.41
CA GLY A 63 -3.85 7.28 10.28
C GLY A 63 -5.33 7.53 10.64
N ILE A 64 -5.58 8.34 11.66
CA ILE A 64 -6.92 8.68 12.17
C ILE A 64 -7.51 9.86 11.40
N VAL A 65 -6.67 10.82 11.02
CA VAL A 65 -7.06 11.94 10.16
C VAL A 65 -6.15 12.00 8.94
N HIS A 66 -6.70 12.57 7.88
CA HIS A 66 -5.99 12.87 6.63
C HIS A 66 -6.07 14.36 6.35
N PRO A 67 -4.97 14.98 5.91
CA PRO A 67 -4.99 16.39 5.53
C PRO A 67 -5.95 16.60 4.35
N ARG A 68 -6.64 17.74 4.36
CA ARG A 68 -7.34 18.31 3.22
C ARG A 68 -6.63 19.63 2.93
N PRO A 69 -5.45 19.57 2.28
CA PRO A 69 -4.72 20.79 2.01
C PRO A 69 -5.55 21.66 1.06
N ASP A 70 -5.60 22.94 1.35
CA ASP A 70 -6.18 23.92 0.44
C ASP A 70 -5.31 24.04 -0.81
N HIS A 71 -5.85 24.66 -1.84
CA HIS A 71 -5.10 24.90 -3.07
C HIS A 71 -3.87 25.76 -2.76
N LEU A 72 -2.67 25.19 -2.90
CA LEU A 72 -1.44 25.98 -2.80
C LEU A 72 -1.25 26.79 -4.08
N PRO A 73 -0.93 28.09 -3.99
CA PRO A 73 -0.58 28.85 -5.18
C PRO A 73 0.68 28.27 -5.82
N THR A 74 0.72 28.26 -7.15
CA THR A 74 1.94 27.91 -7.89
C THR A 74 3.07 28.85 -7.45
N SER A 75 4.21 28.29 -7.09
CA SER A 75 5.40 29.03 -6.66
C SER A 75 6.67 28.23 -6.98
N ASP A 76 7.82 28.90 -7.00
CA ASP A 76 9.12 28.25 -7.23
C ASP A 76 9.42 27.17 -6.19
N ALA A 77 8.90 27.31 -4.97
CA ALA A 77 9.00 26.31 -3.90
C ALA A 77 8.26 25.00 -4.21
N LEU A 78 7.34 25.03 -5.16
CA LEU A 78 6.57 23.89 -5.66
C LEU A 78 6.94 23.53 -7.11
N ALA A 79 8.06 24.05 -7.63
CA ALA A 79 8.54 23.65 -8.95
C ALA A 79 8.87 22.14 -8.98
N VAL A 80 8.48 21.47 -10.05
CA VAL A 80 8.60 20.01 -10.22
C VAL A 80 9.30 19.68 -11.52
N THR A 81 10.30 18.80 -11.46
CA THR A 81 10.79 18.09 -12.65
C THR A 81 10.18 16.70 -12.70
N VAL A 82 9.61 16.32 -13.84
CA VAL A 82 9.14 14.96 -14.09
C VAL A 82 10.30 14.11 -14.61
N VAL A 83 10.48 12.90 -14.08
CA VAL A 83 11.46 11.90 -14.53
C VAL A 83 10.71 10.63 -14.96
N ILE A 84 10.86 10.27 -16.24
CA ILE A 84 10.23 9.11 -16.86
C ILE A 84 11.30 8.05 -17.14
N PRO A 85 11.37 6.95 -16.37
CA PRO A 85 12.23 5.83 -16.72
C PRO A 85 11.66 5.09 -17.94
N ALA A 86 12.49 4.83 -18.94
CA ALA A 86 12.09 4.19 -20.19
C ALA A 86 13.06 3.08 -20.59
N PHE A 87 12.52 1.95 -21.06
CA PHE A 87 13.30 0.84 -21.62
C PHE A 87 12.48 0.11 -22.67
N ASN A 88 12.94 0.13 -23.92
CA ASN A 88 12.23 -0.39 -25.08
C ASN A 88 10.79 0.12 -25.19
N THR A 89 10.58 1.38 -24.80
CA THR A 89 9.27 2.02 -24.76
C THR A 89 8.91 2.60 -26.12
N PRO A 90 7.70 2.39 -26.64
CA PRO A 90 7.24 3.02 -27.89
C PRO A 90 7.29 4.55 -27.82
N ALA A 91 7.77 5.19 -28.88
CA ALA A 91 7.81 6.66 -28.96
C ALA A 91 6.41 7.29 -28.84
N SER A 92 5.35 6.61 -29.27
CA SER A 92 3.96 7.07 -29.10
C SER A 92 3.56 7.23 -27.64
N ASP A 93 3.98 6.31 -26.78
CA ASP A 93 3.65 6.33 -25.35
C ASP A 93 4.38 7.47 -24.63
N LEU A 94 5.65 7.69 -24.99
CA LEU A 94 6.44 8.81 -24.48
C LEU A 94 5.88 10.15 -24.95
N ASN A 95 5.57 10.32 -26.25
CA ASN A 95 4.98 11.55 -26.78
C ASN A 95 3.66 11.89 -26.07
N ARG A 96 2.78 10.91 -25.92
CA ARG A 96 1.51 11.08 -25.19
C ARG A 96 1.75 11.51 -23.75
N LEU A 97 2.66 10.83 -23.03
CA LEU A 97 2.93 11.13 -21.63
C LEU A 97 3.56 12.52 -21.44
N VAL A 98 4.49 12.92 -22.32
CA VAL A 98 5.09 14.26 -22.31
C VAL A 98 4.03 15.33 -22.55
N GLN A 99 3.15 15.14 -23.54
CA GLN A 99 2.02 16.06 -23.78
C GLN A 99 1.11 16.18 -22.56
N GLN A 100 0.79 15.06 -21.89
CA GLN A 100 0.00 15.07 -20.67
C GLN A 100 0.71 15.82 -19.53
N CYS A 101 2.02 15.65 -19.38
CA CYS A 101 2.80 16.42 -18.41
C CYS A 101 2.72 17.92 -18.71
N GLN A 102 2.92 18.33 -19.96
CA GLN A 102 2.94 19.73 -20.38
C GLN A 102 1.64 20.49 -20.09
N THR A 103 0.50 19.80 -19.96
CA THR A 103 -0.76 20.42 -19.51
C THR A 103 -0.65 21.06 -18.11
N GLN A 104 0.37 20.66 -17.32
CA GLN A 104 0.61 21.14 -15.95
C GLN A 104 1.67 22.25 -15.88
N ALA A 105 2.05 22.88 -17.00
CA ALA A 105 3.03 23.98 -17.01
C ALA A 105 2.62 25.13 -16.07
N ALA A 106 1.32 25.46 -16.00
CA ALA A 106 0.79 26.48 -15.08
C ALA A 106 0.75 26.02 -13.60
N ASN A 107 0.90 24.71 -13.35
CA ASN A 107 0.79 24.07 -12.05
C ASN A 107 2.16 23.63 -11.49
N GLY A 108 3.23 24.32 -11.91
CA GLY A 108 4.58 24.14 -11.35
C GLY A 108 5.48 23.15 -12.08
N LEU A 109 5.05 22.57 -13.21
CA LEU A 109 5.96 21.75 -14.04
C LEU A 109 7.06 22.62 -14.65
N ALA A 110 8.31 22.35 -14.28
CA ALA A 110 9.48 23.07 -14.75
C ALA A 110 10.19 22.35 -15.92
N ALA A 111 10.28 21.01 -15.88
CA ALA A 111 10.98 20.23 -16.89
C ALA A 111 10.48 18.78 -16.92
N VAL A 112 10.70 18.11 -18.06
CA VAL A 112 10.45 16.67 -18.23
C VAL A 112 11.73 16.00 -18.71
N PHE A 113 12.19 15.00 -17.96
CA PHE A 113 13.35 14.17 -18.26
C PHE A 113 12.87 12.77 -18.64
N ILE A 114 13.35 12.25 -19.76
CA ILE A 114 13.19 10.85 -20.13
C ILE A 114 14.55 10.18 -19.95
N VAL A 115 14.60 9.14 -19.12
CA VAL A 115 15.83 8.38 -18.90
C VAL A 115 15.74 7.06 -19.65
N ASP A 116 16.41 6.98 -20.80
CA ASP A 116 16.57 5.76 -21.59
C ASP A 116 17.56 4.82 -20.89
N ASP A 117 17.03 3.73 -20.32
CA ASP A 117 17.78 2.70 -19.58
C ASP A 117 18.49 1.71 -20.52
N ALA A 118 19.22 2.24 -21.49
CA ALA A 118 19.97 1.52 -22.52
C ALA A 118 19.09 0.67 -23.47
N SER A 119 17.99 1.24 -23.98
CA SER A 119 17.14 0.59 -24.99
C SER A 119 17.91 0.22 -26.26
N GLN A 120 17.42 -0.82 -26.95
CA GLN A 120 17.94 -1.27 -28.24
C GLN A 120 16.80 -1.44 -29.26
N PRO A 121 16.76 -0.60 -30.33
CA PRO A 121 17.62 0.56 -30.57
C PRO A 121 17.45 1.68 -29.52
N PRO A 122 18.38 2.67 -29.44
CA PRO A 122 18.22 3.84 -28.59
C PRO A 122 16.89 4.56 -28.83
N LEU A 123 16.32 5.14 -27.77
CA LEU A 123 15.12 5.96 -27.92
C LEU A 123 15.46 7.25 -28.67
N GLY A 124 14.60 7.63 -29.61
CA GLY A 124 14.72 8.90 -30.32
C GLY A 124 14.30 10.08 -29.45
N ASP A 125 14.66 11.29 -29.87
CA ASP A 125 14.28 12.52 -29.19
C ASP A 125 12.75 12.68 -29.15
N ILE A 126 12.26 13.21 -28.03
CA ILE A 126 10.84 13.52 -27.81
C ILE A 126 10.72 15.01 -27.55
N TRP A 127 9.89 15.69 -28.35
CA TRP A 127 9.73 17.14 -28.24
C TRP A 127 9.21 17.54 -26.85
N GLY A 128 9.87 18.52 -26.24
CA GLY A 128 9.51 19.05 -24.92
C GLY A 128 9.91 18.17 -23.74
N ALA A 129 10.83 17.22 -23.95
CA ALA A 129 11.54 16.52 -22.90
C ALA A 129 13.06 16.48 -23.17
N THR A 130 13.86 16.38 -22.10
CA THR A 130 15.29 16.13 -22.21
C THR A 130 15.55 14.62 -22.16
N MET A 131 16.15 14.09 -23.22
CA MET A 131 16.56 12.68 -23.28
C MET A 131 17.90 12.48 -22.57
N ILE A 132 17.94 11.56 -21.60
CA ILE A 132 19.13 11.17 -20.86
C ILE A 132 19.35 9.68 -21.10
N ARG A 133 20.47 9.32 -21.69
CA ARG A 133 20.77 7.91 -21.99
C ARG A 133 21.73 7.32 -20.97
N ARG A 134 21.39 6.14 -20.46
CA ARG A 134 22.29 5.29 -19.68
C ARG A 134 23.08 4.36 -20.60
N GLU A 135 24.31 4.07 -20.21
CA GLU A 135 25.19 3.15 -20.97
C GLU A 135 24.77 1.69 -20.82
N THR A 136 24.29 1.30 -19.63
CA THR A 136 23.95 -0.07 -19.28
C THR A 136 22.57 -0.15 -18.65
N ASN A 137 21.80 -1.19 -18.96
CA ASN A 137 20.47 -1.40 -18.37
C ASN A 137 20.58 -1.76 -16.88
N GLY A 138 20.14 -0.85 -16.02
CA GLY A 138 20.20 -0.99 -14.55
C GLY A 138 18.85 -1.34 -13.93
N GLY A 139 17.76 -1.18 -14.68
CA GLY A 139 16.41 -1.27 -14.17
C GLY A 139 15.85 0.09 -13.75
N PRO A 140 14.56 0.13 -13.39
CA PRO A 140 13.82 1.37 -13.22
C PRO A 140 14.34 2.21 -12.04
N GLY A 141 14.76 1.61 -10.93
CA GLY A 141 15.40 2.33 -9.81
C GLY A 141 16.69 3.05 -10.20
N ALA A 142 17.52 2.43 -11.05
CA ALA A 142 18.74 3.04 -11.58
C ALA A 142 18.42 4.20 -12.54
N ALA A 143 17.43 4.02 -13.43
CA ALA A 143 16.97 5.08 -14.33
C ALA A 143 16.41 6.29 -13.57
N ARG A 144 15.56 6.07 -12.56
CA ARG A 144 15.04 7.13 -11.69
C ARG A 144 16.16 7.85 -10.94
N SER A 145 17.16 7.12 -10.45
CA SER A 145 18.31 7.71 -9.75
C SER A 145 19.19 8.56 -10.67
N THR A 146 19.42 8.12 -11.92
CA THR A 146 20.12 8.92 -12.93
C THR A 146 19.37 10.22 -13.22
N GLY A 147 18.05 10.19 -13.37
CA GLY A 147 17.24 11.41 -13.53
C GLY A 147 17.32 12.32 -12.30
N LEU A 148 17.15 11.77 -11.09
CA LEU A 148 17.19 12.51 -9.82
C LEU A 148 18.49 13.28 -9.63
N ALA A 149 19.63 12.73 -10.08
CA ALA A 149 20.93 13.38 -9.99
C ALA A 149 21.00 14.71 -10.76
N LEU A 150 20.18 14.87 -11.81
CA LEU A 150 20.12 16.08 -12.63
C LEU A 150 18.99 17.04 -12.21
N VAL A 151 18.09 16.63 -11.32
CA VAL A 151 16.97 17.47 -10.87
C VAL A 151 17.48 18.59 -9.97
N THR A 152 17.11 19.82 -10.30
CA THR A 152 17.43 21.04 -9.53
C THR A 152 16.23 21.65 -8.82
N THR A 153 15.01 21.22 -9.17
CA THR A 153 13.77 21.70 -8.56
C THR A 153 13.59 21.18 -7.12
N PRO A 154 12.77 21.83 -6.28
CA PRO A 154 12.49 21.35 -4.93
C PRO A 154 11.76 19.99 -4.89
N LEU A 155 10.92 19.73 -5.90
CA LEU A 155 10.13 18.51 -6.02
C LEU A 155 10.49 17.75 -7.32
N VAL A 156 10.33 16.44 -7.29
CA VAL A 156 10.47 15.56 -8.45
C VAL A 156 9.25 14.66 -8.55
N ALA A 157 8.73 14.45 -9.76
CA ALA A 157 7.70 13.47 -10.02
C ALA A 157 8.29 12.31 -10.81
N PHE A 158 8.14 11.07 -10.33
CA PHE A 158 8.50 9.88 -11.09
C PHE A 158 7.25 9.28 -11.70
N ILE A 159 7.23 9.13 -13.02
CA ILE A 159 6.07 8.65 -13.78
C ILE A 159 6.51 7.58 -14.76
N ASP A 160 5.93 6.38 -14.65
CA ASP A 160 6.22 5.28 -15.59
C ASP A 160 5.66 5.59 -16.97
N ALA A 161 6.37 5.15 -18.01
CA ALA A 161 6.03 5.47 -19.39
C ALA A 161 4.69 4.87 -19.87
N ASP A 162 4.18 3.84 -19.20
CA ASP A 162 2.90 3.17 -19.49
C ASP A 162 1.72 3.70 -18.65
N VAL A 163 1.91 4.83 -17.96
CA VAL A 163 0.87 5.55 -17.23
C VAL A 163 0.18 6.59 -18.12
N ASP A 164 -1.12 6.73 -17.89
CA ASP A 164 -1.97 7.79 -18.42
C ASP A 164 -2.36 8.73 -17.27
N LEU A 165 -2.07 10.01 -17.45
CA LEU A 165 -2.31 11.06 -16.46
C LEU A 165 -3.65 11.77 -16.73
N GLY A 166 -4.40 12.05 -15.67
CA GLY A 166 -5.60 12.90 -15.73
C GLY A 166 -5.23 14.39 -15.87
N SER A 167 -6.20 15.25 -16.22
CA SER A 167 -5.96 16.67 -16.48
C SER A 167 -5.57 17.51 -15.26
N ASP A 168 -5.85 17.03 -14.04
CA ASP A 168 -5.54 17.72 -12.78
C ASP A 168 -4.82 16.78 -11.81
N TRP A 169 -3.83 16.05 -12.33
CA TRP A 169 -3.14 15.02 -11.56
C TRP A 169 -2.09 15.60 -10.60
N LEU A 170 -1.50 16.75 -10.95
CA LEU A 170 -0.31 17.27 -10.25
C LEU A 170 -0.70 18.13 -9.05
N GLN A 171 -1.55 19.14 -9.25
CA GLN A 171 -1.86 20.14 -8.23
C GLN A 171 -2.37 19.55 -6.90
N PRO A 172 -3.30 18.57 -6.88
CA PRO A 172 -3.76 17.98 -5.64
C PRO A 172 -2.66 17.23 -4.88
N LEU A 173 -1.65 16.68 -5.59
CA LEU A 173 -0.48 16.07 -4.96
C LEU A 173 0.47 17.12 -4.38
N LEU A 174 0.67 18.25 -5.09
CA LEU A 174 1.51 19.36 -4.63
C LEU A 174 0.99 20.00 -3.35
N ASN A 175 -0.34 20.08 -3.20
CA ASN A 175 -0.98 20.67 -2.02
C ASN A 175 -0.54 20.00 -0.69
N HIS A 176 -0.16 18.72 -0.71
CA HIS A 176 0.32 18.02 0.49
C HIS A 176 1.69 18.49 0.97
N PHE A 177 2.51 19.13 0.12
CA PHE A 177 3.84 19.62 0.47
C PHE A 177 3.84 20.94 1.26
N ALA A 178 2.65 21.49 1.56
CA ALA A 178 2.47 22.52 2.59
C ALA A 178 2.90 22.05 3.99
N ASP A 179 2.90 20.74 4.22
CA ASP A 179 3.51 20.13 5.40
C ASP A 179 4.96 19.75 5.05
N ASP A 180 5.93 20.45 5.67
CA ASP A 180 7.35 20.20 5.46
C ASP A 180 7.79 18.78 5.85
N ARG A 181 7.01 18.10 6.71
CA ARG A 181 7.28 16.69 7.06
C ARG A 181 6.96 15.75 5.91
N VAL A 182 6.14 16.15 4.93
CA VAL A 182 5.78 15.28 3.80
C VAL A 182 6.93 15.22 2.80
N ALA A 183 7.44 14.01 2.58
CA ALA A 183 8.49 13.73 1.62
C ALA A 183 7.96 13.09 0.33
N LEU A 184 6.84 12.38 0.38
CA LEU A 184 6.33 11.63 -0.77
C LEU A 184 4.80 11.58 -0.75
N VAL A 185 4.20 11.82 -1.91
CA VAL A 185 2.76 11.74 -2.16
C VAL A 185 2.52 10.93 -3.42
N ALA A 186 1.67 9.91 -3.35
CA ALA A 186 1.30 9.11 -4.51
C ALA A 186 -0.22 9.15 -4.77
N PRO A 187 -0.64 9.24 -6.05
CA PRO A 187 -2.04 9.07 -6.43
C PRO A 187 -2.46 7.61 -6.36
N ARG A 188 -3.75 7.33 -6.59
CA ARG A 188 -4.23 5.99 -6.90
C ARG A 188 -3.78 5.57 -8.29
N VAL A 189 -3.16 4.40 -8.41
CA VAL A 189 -2.74 3.81 -9.68
C VAL A 189 -3.72 2.70 -10.06
N ALA A 190 -4.78 3.05 -10.78
CA ALA A 190 -5.80 2.10 -11.23
C ALA A 190 -5.37 1.37 -12.50
N SER A 191 -5.87 0.15 -12.74
CA SER A 191 -5.72 -0.47 -14.06
C SER A 191 -6.58 0.27 -15.08
N MET A 192 -6.05 0.46 -16.29
CA MET A 192 -6.88 0.91 -17.39
C MET A 192 -8.05 -0.04 -17.61
N PRO A 193 -9.27 0.49 -17.86
CA PRO A 193 -10.41 -0.33 -18.20
C PRO A 193 -10.19 -1.10 -19.49
N GLY A 194 -10.69 -2.33 -19.55
CA GLY A 194 -10.60 -3.14 -20.75
C GLY A 194 -11.63 -4.26 -20.75
N VAL A 195 -11.80 -4.88 -21.92
CA VAL A 195 -12.83 -5.91 -22.15
C VAL A 195 -12.27 -7.32 -22.08
N SER A 196 -10.96 -7.51 -22.10
CA SER A 196 -10.38 -8.83 -21.96
C SER A 196 -10.56 -9.35 -20.53
N LEU A 197 -10.54 -10.68 -20.39
CA LEU A 197 -10.65 -11.35 -19.10
C LEU A 197 -9.60 -10.86 -18.09
N LEU A 198 -8.38 -10.60 -18.55
CA LEU A 198 -7.28 -10.16 -17.69
C LEU A 198 -7.42 -8.68 -17.29
N GLU A 199 -7.79 -7.80 -18.21
CA GLU A 199 -8.05 -6.38 -17.91
C GLU A 199 -9.18 -6.24 -16.88
N GLN A 200 -10.29 -6.96 -17.07
CA GLN A 200 -11.41 -6.97 -16.11
C GLN A 200 -10.97 -7.46 -14.71
N TYR A 201 -10.02 -8.39 -14.64
CA TYR A 201 -9.47 -8.87 -13.36
C TYR A 201 -8.53 -7.82 -12.74
N GLU A 202 -7.65 -7.22 -13.53
CA GLU A 202 -6.72 -6.17 -13.10
C GLU A 202 -7.43 -4.90 -12.60
N MET A 203 -8.59 -4.57 -13.16
CA MET A 203 -9.45 -3.50 -12.64
C MET A 203 -9.87 -3.71 -11.17
N LEU A 204 -9.82 -4.94 -10.66
CA LEU A 204 -10.26 -5.31 -9.32
C LEU A 204 -9.13 -5.78 -8.39
N HIS A 205 -8.01 -6.23 -8.97
CA HIS A 205 -6.93 -6.91 -8.26
C HIS A 205 -5.52 -6.50 -8.73
N SER A 206 -5.38 -5.41 -9.48
CA SER A 206 -4.04 -4.88 -9.74
C SER A 206 -3.35 -4.57 -8.39
N PRO A 207 -2.11 -5.06 -8.17
CA PRO A 207 -1.35 -4.79 -6.95
C PRO A 207 -0.90 -3.32 -6.86
N LEU A 208 -1.04 -2.54 -7.94
CA LEU A 208 -0.76 -1.11 -7.94
C LEU A 208 -1.95 -0.29 -7.40
N ASP A 209 -3.16 -0.84 -7.45
CA ASP A 209 -4.36 -0.15 -6.96
C ASP A 209 -4.56 -0.38 -5.46
N LEU A 210 -4.20 0.63 -4.67
CA LEU A 210 -4.27 0.61 -3.21
C LEU A 210 -5.64 1.04 -2.66
N GLY A 211 -6.62 1.20 -3.55
CA GLY A 211 -8.02 1.46 -3.22
C GLY A 211 -8.38 2.95 -3.12
N PRO A 212 -9.63 3.25 -2.76
CA PRO A 212 -10.18 4.61 -2.86
C PRO A 212 -10.00 5.46 -1.60
N ASN A 213 -9.42 4.90 -0.53
CA ASN A 213 -9.37 5.56 0.78
C ASN A 213 -7.97 6.12 1.05
N PRO A 214 -7.84 7.43 1.37
CA PRO A 214 -6.55 8.06 1.64
C PRO A 214 -5.86 7.40 2.81
N ALA A 215 -4.53 7.41 2.83
CA ALA A 215 -3.77 6.74 3.87
C ALA A 215 -2.46 7.47 4.17
N ARG A 216 -2.04 7.41 5.45
CA ARG A 216 -0.62 7.44 5.77
C ARG A 216 -0.01 6.13 5.29
N VAL A 217 1.14 6.20 4.64
CA VAL A 217 1.83 5.03 4.10
C VAL A 217 2.95 4.62 5.04
N ARG A 218 2.97 3.34 5.46
CA ARG A 218 4.01 2.75 6.32
C ARG A 218 3.88 1.24 6.43
N ALA A 219 5.01 0.55 6.57
CA ALA A 219 5.06 -0.89 6.86
C ALA A 219 4.06 -1.31 7.96
N GLY A 220 3.22 -2.30 7.64
CA GLY A 220 2.24 -2.84 8.59
C GLY A 220 0.99 -1.99 8.81
N THR A 221 0.79 -0.93 8.02
CA THR A 221 -0.48 -0.20 7.93
C THR A 221 -1.28 -0.66 6.70
N ARG A 222 -2.52 -0.17 6.56
CA ARG A 222 -3.45 -0.49 5.46
C ARG A 222 -2.81 -0.27 4.09
N VAL A 223 -2.01 0.79 3.96
CA VAL A 223 -1.21 1.06 2.76
C VAL A 223 0.26 1.00 3.18
N SER A 224 0.89 -0.14 2.92
CA SER A 224 2.25 -0.38 3.43
C SER A 224 3.35 0.28 2.61
N TYR A 225 3.09 0.53 1.33
CA TYR A 225 3.96 1.23 0.40
C TYR A 225 3.08 1.87 -0.69
N VAL A 226 3.68 2.65 -1.58
CA VAL A 226 3.04 3.19 -2.79
C VAL A 226 3.90 2.90 -4.01
N PRO A 227 3.33 2.48 -5.15
CA PRO A 227 4.11 2.18 -6.34
C PRO A 227 4.78 3.41 -6.94
N SER A 228 5.98 3.24 -7.48
CA SER A 228 6.69 4.29 -8.23
C SER A 228 6.17 4.52 -9.66
N ALA A 229 5.02 3.93 -10.00
CA ALA A 229 4.34 4.17 -11.29
C ALA A 229 3.93 5.64 -11.45
N ALA A 230 3.50 6.27 -10.36
CA ALA A 230 3.38 7.71 -10.27
C ALA A 230 3.57 8.13 -8.81
N LEU A 231 4.48 9.06 -8.55
CA LEU A 231 4.66 9.67 -7.24
C LEU A 231 5.33 11.03 -7.36
N VAL A 232 5.11 11.91 -6.40
CA VAL A 232 5.80 13.19 -6.24
C VAL A 232 6.59 13.14 -4.94
N CYS A 233 7.84 13.61 -4.98
CA CYS A 233 8.76 13.59 -3.86
C CYS A 233 9.45 14.92 -3.64
N ARG A 234 9.80 15.19 -2.38
CA ARG A 234 10.73 16.25 -2.00
C ARG A 234 12.15 15.80 -2.31
N VAL A 235 12.87 16.55 -3.14
CA VAL A 235 14.21 16.18 -3.62
C VAL A 235 15.21 16.06 -2.48
N ASN A 236 15.18 16.98 -1.52
CA ASN A 236 16.09 16.93 -0.36
C ASN A 236 15.86 15.69 0.51
N ALA A 237 14.60 15.30 0.74
CA ALA A 237 14.30 14.09 1.51
C ALA A 237 14.80 12.82 0.78
N LEU A 238 14.64 12.76 -0.55
CA LEU A 238 15.21 11.65 -1.34
C LEU A 238 16.73 11.59 -1.23
N ARG A 239 17.41 12.73 -1.35
CA ARG A 239 18.88 12.79 -1.24
C ARG A 239 19.37 12.37 0.15
N GLU A 240 18.66 12.77 1.20
CA GLU A 240 18.98 12.38 2.58
C GLU A 240 18.92 10.87 2.81
N VAL A 241 17.90 10.20 2.26
CA VAL A 241 17.77 8.74 2.39
C VAL A 241 18.56 7.96 1.32
N GLY A 242 19.25 8.65 0.40
CA GLY A 242 20.07 8.03 -0.66
C GLY A 242 19.34 7.64 -1.95
N GLY A 243 18.11 8.13 -2.18
CA GLY A 243 17.35 7.88 -3.40
C GLY A 243 16.85 6.43 -3.53
N PHE A 244 16.68 5.93 -4.76
CA PHE A 244 16.34 4.52 -5.00
C PHE A 244 17.61 3.65 -4.90
N ASP A 245 17.48 2.45 -4.32
CA ASP A 245 18.57 1.48 -4.33
C ASP A 245 18.74 0.89 -5.74
N THR A 246 19.81 1.28 -6.43
CA THR A 246 20.06 0.88 -7.83
C THR A 246 20.43 -0.58 -7.98
N ALA A 247 20.75 -1.30 -6.90
CA ALA A 247 20.98 -2.75 -6.92
C ALA A 247 19.67 -3.55 -6.90
N MET A 248 18.56 -2.94 -6.47
CA MET A 248 17.24 -3.57 -6.46
C MET A 248 16.54 -3.40 -7.81
N ARG A 249 16.24 -4.54 -8.46
CA ARG A 249 15.45 -4.56 -9.70
C ARG A 249 13.94 -4.58 -9.48
N VAL A 250 13.50 -5.00 -8.30
CA VAL A 250 12.09 -5.10 -7.91
C VAL A 250 11.99 -4.78 -6.42
N GLY A 251 10.98 -3.98 -6.05
CA GLY A 251 10.73 -3.57 -4.66
C GLY A 251 11.54 -2.35 -4.23
N GLU A 252 12.19 -1.65 -5.17
CA GLU A 252 12.92 -0.41 -4.91
C GLU A 252 12.01 0.71 -4.39
N ASP A 253 10.73 0.69 -4.77
CA ASP A 253 9.68 1.60 -4.30
C ASP A 253 9.30 1.30 -2.84
N VAL A 254 9.15 0.02 -2.50
CA VAL A 254 8.89 -0.43 -1.12
C VAL A 254 10.02 -0.03 -0.19
N ASP A 255 11.28 -0.31 -0.57
CA ASP A 255 12.48 0.05 0.19
C ASP A 255 12.59 1.57 0.38
N LEU A 256 12.37 2.37 -0.67
CA LEU A 256 12.38 3.84 -0.58
C LEU A 256 11.32 4.35 0.41
N VAL A 257 10.08 3.89 0.29
CA VAL A 257 8.99 4.34 1.16
C VAL A 257 9.26 4.01 2.63
N TRP A 258 9.84 2.84 2.91
CA TRP A 258 10.17 2.46 4.28
C TRP A 258 11.36 3.23 4.85
N ARG A 259 12.42 3.48 4.07
CA ARG A 259 13.51 4.36 4.49
C ARG A 259 13.04 5.78 4.79
N LEU A 260 12.10 6.31 4.01
CA LEU A 260 11.48 7.61 4.29
C LEU A 260 10.71 7.61 5.62
N ASP A 261 9.89 6.59 5.89
CA ASP A 261 9.18 6.46 7.17
C ASP A 261 10.14 6.28 8.36
N GLU A 262 11.21 5.50 8.19
CA GLU A 262 12.27 5.29 9.20
C GLU A 262 13.03 6.58 9.51
N ALA A 263 13.25 7.44 8.51
CA ALA A 263 13.77 8.79 8.65
C ALA A 263 12.73 9.82 9.17
N ALA A 264 11.58 9.34 9.68
CA ALA A 264 10.48 10.14 10.23
C ALA A 264 9.79 11.09 9.25
N TYR A 265 9.98 10.89 7.94
CA TYR A 265 9.23 11.61 6.92
C TYR A 265 7.79 11.07 6.78
N GLY A 266 6.88 11.96 6.39
CA GLY A 266 5.51 11.64 6.04
C GLY A 266 5.40 11.15 4.60
N VAL A 267 4.79 9.98 4.42
CA VAL A 267 4.41 9.44 3.10
C VAL A 267 2.88 9.34 3.02
N ARG A 268 2.31 9.87 1.93
CA ARG A 268 0.85 10.01 1.74
C ARG A 268 0.36 9.32 0.48
N PHE A 269 -0.83 8.74 0.61
CA PHE A 269 -1.61 8.22 -0.50
C PHE A 269 -2.86 9.08 -0.69
N GLU A 270 -2.97 9.74 -1.85
CA GLU A 270 -4.06 10.65 -2.23
C GLU A 270 -4.90 10.04 -3.37
N PRO A 271 -5.94 9.26 -3.06
CA PRO A 271 -6.74 8.58 -4.07
C PRO A 271 -7.78 9.46 -4.76
N ALA A 272 -7.92 10.73 -4.37
CA ALA A 272 -8.72 11.69 -5.14
C ALA A 272 -8.10 11.93 -6.53
N VAL A 273 -6.78 11.78 -6.65
CA VAL A 273 -6.09 11.69 -7.94
C VAL A 273 -5.99 10.24 -8.35
N THR A 274 -6.49 9.91 -9.53
CA THR A 274 -6.33 8.59 -10.13
C THR A 274 -5.55 8.72 -11.44
N VAL A 275 -4.47 7.97 -11.55
CA VAL A 275 -3.76 7.71 -12.80
C VAL A 275 -4.05 6.27 -13.21
N THR A 276 -3.96 5.97 -14.50
CA THR A 276 -4.21 4.61 -14.99
C THR A 276 -2.97 4.01 -15.64
N HIS A 277 -2.72 2.72 -15.41
CA HIS A 277 -1.61 1.98 -16.02
C HIS A 277 -2.12 0.91 -16.98
N ARG A 278 -1.32 0.59 -18.01
CA ARG A 278 -1.58 -0.54 -18.92
C ARG A 278 -1.30 -1.87 -18.21
N PRO A 279 -2.30 -2.76 -18.01
CA PRO A 279 -2.01 -4.10 -17.56
C PRO A 279 -1.24 -4.87 -18.64
N ARG A 280 -0.55 -5.94 -18.24
CA ARG A 280 0.15 -6.81 -19.18
C ARG A 280 -0.85 -7.49 -20.13
N SER A 281 -0.52 -7.54 -21.42
CA SER A 281 -1.42 -8.04 -22.48
C SER A 281 -1.56 -9.56 -22.56
N SER A 282 -0.72 -10.32 -21.86
CA SER A 282 -0.78 -11.79 -21.86
C SER A 282 -0.68 -12.38 -20.46
N LEU A 283 -1.35 -13.52 -20.26
CA LEU A 283 -1.35 -14.25 -18.99
C LEU A 283 0.07 -14.62 -18.52
N LYS A 284 0.95 -14.97 -19.47
CA LYS A 284 2.36 -15.30 -19.18
C LYS A 284 3.13 -14.09 -18.66
N ALA A 285 3.02 -12.93 -19.34
CA ALA A 285 3.70 -11.71 -18.91
C ALA A 285 3.16 -11.21 -17.57
N TRP A 286 1.84 -11.30 -17.36
CA TRP A 286 1.20 -10.98 -16.10
C TRP A 286 1.64 -11.89 -14.95
N ALA A 287 1.63 -13.21 -15.14
CA ALA A 287 2.07 -14.16 -14.12
C ALA A 287 3.57 -13.98 -13.80
N LYS A 288 4.39 -13.69 -14.83
CA LYS A 288 5.81 -13.33 -14.63
C LYS A 288 5.94 -12.08 -13.76
N GLN A 289 5.14 -11.04 -13.97
CA GLN A 289 5.17 -9.84 -13.13
C GLN A 289 4.84 -10.16 -11.67
N ARG A 290 3.80 -10.98 -11.41
CA ARG A 290 3.46 -11.42 -10.04
C ARG A 290 4.58 -12.23 -9.40
N PHE A 291 5.21 -13.12 -10.16
CA PHE A 291 6.39 -13.86 -9.73
C PHE A 291 7.54 -12.92 -9.37
N ASP A 292 7.89 -11.98 -10.25
CA ASP A 292 8.98 -11.03 -10.01
C ASP A 292 8.73 -10.21 -8.73
N TYR A 293 7.48 -9.74 -8.51
CA TYR A 293 7.09 -9.07 -7.25
C TYR A 293 7.29 -9.97 -6.03
N GLY A 294 6.94 -11.25 -6.12
CA GLY A 294 7.19 -12.22 -5.06
C GLY A 294 8.67 -12.33 -4.70
N THR A 295 9.58 -12.28 -5.69
CA THR A 295 11.03 -12.42 -5.44
C THR A 295 11.63 -11.29 -4.60
N SER A 296 10.97 -10.12 -4.54
CA SER A 296 11.44 -8.96 -3.76
C SER A 296 11.25 -9.10 -2.25
N ALA A 297 10.39 -10.02 -1.79
CA ALA A 297 10.01 -10.10 -0.38
C ALA A 297 11.18 -10.44 0.55
N ALA A 298 12.05 -11.37 0.16
CA ALA A 298 13.19 -11.78 0.99
C ALA A 298 14.30 -10.71 1.09
N PRO A 299 14.75 -10.07 -0.01
CA PRO A 299 15.66 -8.93 0.09
C PRO A 299 15.13 -7.79 0.97
N LEU A 300 13.85 -7.44 0.79
CA LEU A 300 13.19 -6.42 1.59
C LEU A 300 13.11 -6.79 3.07
N ALA A 301 12.81 -8.06 3.39
CA ALA A 301 12.72 -8.52 4.77
C ALA A 301 14.08 -8.41 5.49
N ARG A 302 15.18 -8.74 4.81
CA ARG A 302 16.53 -8.61 5.37
C ARG A 302 16.92 -7.15 5.66
N ARG A 303 16.48 -6.22 4.82
CA ARG A 303 16.77 -4.79 4.97
C ARG A 303 15.89 -4.11 6.02
N HIS A 304 14.62 -4.53 6.08
CA HIS A 304 13.61 -3.96 6.96
C HIS A 304 13.03 -5.05 7.85
N ALA A 305 13.84 -5.45 8.84
CA ALA A 305 13.51 -6.56 9.73
C ALA A 305 12.14 -6.36 10.41
N GLY A 306 11.26 -7.35 10.28
CA GLY A 306 9.91 -7.32 10.84
C GLY A 306 8.84 -6.54 10.05
N SER A 307 9.18 -5.93 8.91
CA SER A 307 8.23 -5.19 8.06
C SER A 307 7.40 -6.08 7.12
N LEU A 308 7.83 -7.32 6.86
CA LEU A 308 7.25 -8.23 5.85
C LEU A 308 6.71 -9.55 6.39
N ALA A 309 6.07 -9.53 7.55
CA ALA A 309 5.36 -10.72 8.03
C ALA A 309 4.20 -11.06 7.07
N PRO A 310 4.15 -12.26 6.47
CA PRO A 310 3.05 -12.65 5.58
C PRO A 310 1.71 -12.73 6.31
N VAL A 311 1.75 -12.88 7.63
CA VAL A 311 0.61 -12.82 8.54
C VAL A 311 1.01 -12.04 9.78
N ARG A 312 0.23 -11.02 10.14
CA ARG A 312 0.29 -10.34 11.44
C ARG A 312 -1.06 -10.45 12.15
N VAL A 313 -1.20 -11.41 13.06
CA VAL A 313 -2.48 -11.71 13.76
C VAL A 313 -2.24 -12.02 15.23
N SER A 314 -3.28 -11.95 16.06
CA SER A 314 -3.14 -12.40 17.44
C SER A 314 -2.93 -13.91 17.51
N GLY A 315 -2.10 -14.37 18.47
CA GLY A 315 -1.94 -15.81 18.72
C GLY A 315 -3.26 -16.50 19.05
N TRP A 316 -4.21 -15.78 19.66
CA TRP A 316 -5.55 -16.26 19.90
C TRP A 316 -6.35 -16.50 18.61
N SER A 317 -6.31 -15.56 17.67
CA SER A 317 -6.95 -15.73 16.37
C SER A 317 -6.29 -16.84 15.55
N ALA A 318 -4.97 -16.94 15.61
CA ALA A 318 -4.24 -18.07 15.00
C ALA A 318 -4.69 -19.41 15.60
N ALA A 319 -4.82 -19.51 16.92
CA ALA A 319 -5.32 -20.71 17.59
C ALA A 319 -6.77 -21.04 17.24
N THR A 320 -7.65 -20.03 17.17
CA THR A 320 -9.04 -20.19 16.71
C THR A 320 -9.10 -20.81 15.31
N TRP A 321 -8.37 -20.25 14.35
CA TRP A 321 -8.37 -20.73 12.98
C TRP A 321 -7.66 -22.07 12.81
N LEU A 322 -6.60 -22.33 13.57
CA LEU A 322 -5.93 -23.62 13.59
C LEU A 322 -6.86 -24.74 14.11
N ALA A 323 -7.61 -24.48 15.18
CA ALA A 323 -8.59 -25.42 15.70
C ALA A 323 -9.69 -25.71 14.68
N ILE A 324 -10.24 -24.68 14.03
CA ILE A 324 -11.23 -24.83 12.95
C ILE A 324 -10.64 -25.65 11.78
N ALA A 325 -9.46 -25.29 11.30
CA ALA A 325 -8.80 -25.94 10.16
C ALA A 325 -8.45 -27.41 10.42
N THR A 326 -8.24 -27.80 11.68
CA THR A 326 -7.90 -29.19 12.08
C THR A 326 -9.11 -30.04 12.48
N GLY A 327 -10.32 -29.48 12.40
CA GLY A 327 -11.58 -30.20 12.61
C GLY A 327 -12.20 -30.05 14.00
N PHE A 328 -11.81 -29.02 14.77
CA PHE A 328 -12.33 -28.71 16.10
C PHE A 328 -13.01 -27.33 16.13
N PRO A 329 -14.10 -27.11 15.37
CA PRO A 329 -14.75 -25.80 15.25
C PRO A 329 -15.34 -25.31 16.58
N ILE A 330 -15.83 -26.20 17.44
CA ILE A 330 -16.33 -25.85 18.78
C ILE A 330 -15.20 -25.26 19.63
N VAL A 331 -14.01 -25.89 19.62
CA VAL A 331 -12.83 -25.37 20.33
C VAL A 331 -12.44 -24.00 19.80
N GLY A 332 -12.40 -23.83 18.47
CA GLY A 332 -12.13 -22.53 17.86
C GLY A 332 -13.13 -21.45 18.28
N GLY A 333 -14.43 -21.79 18.33
CA GLY A 333 -15.50 -20.92 18.80
C GLY A 333 -15.36 -20.55 20.27
N LEU A 334 -15.00 -21.50 21.14
CA LEU A 334 -14.73 -21.24 22.56
C LEU A 334 -13.54 -20.31 22.76
N ILE A 335 -12.45 -20.50 22.01
CA ILE A 335 -11.29 -19.59 22.03
C ILE A 335 -11.73 -18.18 21.60
N ALA A 336 -12.51 -18.07 20.53
CA ALA A 336 -13.01 -16.78 20.05
C ALA A 336 -13.91 -16.09 21.09
N ALA A 337 -14.81 -16.84 21.73
CA ALA A 337 -15.68 -16.33 22.80
C ALA A 337 -14.86 -15.85 24.02
N ALA A 338 -13.87 -16.65 24.46
CA ALA A 338 -12.99 -16.28 25.57
C ALA A 338 -12.21 -15.00 25.28
N THR A 339 -11.69 -14.84 24.06
CA THR A 339 -10.95 -13.63 23.67
C THR A 339 -11.84 -12.39 23.63
N THR A 340 -13.08 -12.55 23.18
CA THR A 340 -14.11 -11.51 23.21
C THR A 340 -14.43 -11.09 24.64
N ALA A 341 -14.60 -12.06 25.55
CA ALA A 341 -14.86 -11.79 26.96
C ALA A 341 -13.70 -11.06 27.65
N VAL A 342 -12.45 -11.45 27.35
CA VAL A 342 -11.25 -10.74 27.85
C VAL A 342 -11.19 -9.31 27.32
N LEU A 343 -11.48 -9.10 26.03
CA LEU A 343 -11.52 -7.75 25.45
C LEU A 343 -12.64 -6.91 26.08
N ALA A 344 -13.84 -7.47 26.25
CA ALA A 344 -14.97 -6.80 26.90
C ALA A 344 -14.62 -6.35 28.32
N ARG A 345 -13.92 -7.20 29.09
CA ARG A 345 -13.43 -6.84 30.42
C ARG A 345 -12.43 -5.67 30.39
N LYS A 346 -11.57 -5.59 29.37
CA LYS A 346 -10.63 -4.47 29.20
C LYS A 346 -11.33 -3.17 28.80
N LEU A 347 -12.37 -3.26 27.99
CA LEU A 347 -13.11 -2.09 27.49
C LEU A 347 -14.27 -1.68 28.41
N ARG A 348 -14.47 -2.33 29.57
CA ARG A 348 -15.58 -2.04 30.51
C ARG A 348 -15.65 -0.59 31.00
N THR A 349 -14.53 0.14 30.93
CA THR A 349 -14.40 1.55 31.35
C THR A 349 -14.70 2.53 30.22
N ILE A 350 -15.10 2.03 29.06
CA ILE A 350 -15.48 2.78 27.88
C ILE A 350 -16.98 2.58 27.67
N PRO A 351 -17.75 3.65 27.40
CA PRO A 351 -19.16 3.51 27.05
C PRO A 351 -19.35 2.56 25.86
N ASP A 352 -20.36 1.70 25.92
CA ASP A 352 -20.61 0.62 24.95
C ASP A 352 -19.43 -0.36 24.76
N GLY A 353 -18.50 -0.43 25.71
CA GLY A 353 -17.25 -1.20 25.60
C GLY A 353 -17.45 -2.68 25.31
N THR A 354 -18.52 -3.31 25.81
CA THR A 354 -18.86 -4.70 25.48
C THR A 354 -19.25 -4.86 24.01
N ARG A 355 -20.05 -3.95 23.47
CA ARG A 355 -20.47 -3.97 22.06
C ARG A 355 -19.28 -3.75 21.14
N GLU A 356 -18.41 -2.79 21.46
CA GLU A 356 -17.17 -2.55 20.72
C GLU A 356 -16.21 -3.74 20.84
N ALA A 357 -16.12 -4.40 22.00
CA ALA A 357 -15.31 -5.61 22.15
C ALA A 357 -15.78 -6.74 21.23
N VAL A 358 -17.09 -7.02 21.17
CA VAL A 358 -17.67 -8.04 20.27
C VAL A 358 -17.36 -7.69 18.81
N ARG A 359 -17.55 -6.42 18.42
CA ARG A 359 -17.28 -5.95 17.06
C ARG A 359 -15.79 -6.09 16.70
N LEU A 360 -14.90 -5.60 17.55
CA LEU A 360 -13.45 -5.62 17.31
C LEU A 360 -12.91 -7.04 17.31
N ALA A 361 -13.36 -7.91 18.21
CA ALA A 361 -12.98 -9.32 18.22
C ALA A 361 -13.47 -10.04 16.95
N GLY A 362 -14.73 -9.82 16.56
CA GLY A 362 -15.30 -10.40 15.33
C GLY A 362 -14.54 -9.96 14.08
N LEU A 363 -14.28 -8.66 13.93
CA LEU A 363 -13.48 -8.12 12.83
C LEU A 363 -12.04 -8.65 12.85
N GLY A 364 -11.42 -8.71 14.02
CA GLY A 364 -10.06 -9.23 14.19
C GLY A 364 -9.94 -10.69 13.79
N HIS A 365 -10.88 -11.55 14.22
CA HIS A 365 -10.93 -12.96 13.82
C HIS A 365 -11.22 -13.13 12.33
N ALA A 366 -12.14 -12.35 11.76
CA ALA A 366 -12.43 -12.39 10.32
C ALA A 366 -11.23 -11.97 9.48
N PHE A 367 -10.55 -10.87 9.86
CA PHE A 367 -9.31 -10.43 9.24
C PHE A 367 -8.23 -11.51 9.33
N ALA A 368 -8.02 -12.07 10.52
CA ALA A 368 -7.03 -13.11 10.73
C ALA A 368 -7.28 -14.36 9.86
N GLY A 369 -8.54 -14.77 9.69
CA GLY A 369 -8.90 -15.89 8.83
C GLY A 369 -8.52 -15.64 7.36
N ARG A 370 -8.81 -14.43 6.86
CA ARG A 370 -8.43 -14.03 5.49
C ARG A 370 -6.91 -13.95 5.32
N SER A 371 -6.20 -13.38 6.28
CA SER A 371 -4.73 -13.30 6.24
C SER A 371 -4.07 -14.68 6.28
N LEU A 372 -4.55 -15.58 7.16
CA LEU A 372 -4.06 -16.96 7.24
C LEU A 372 -4.36 -17.73 5.95
N ALA A 373 -5.57 -17.59 5.39
CA ALA A 373 -5.93 -18.21 4.13
C ALA A 373 -5.02 -17.74 2.98
N SER A 374 -4.77 -16.42 2.89
CA SER A 374 -3.85 -15.85 1.90
C SER A 374 -2.41 -16.33 2.11
N ALA A 375 -1.96 -16.49 3.35
CA ALA A 375 -0.63 -17.03 3.61
C ALA A 375 -0.53 -18.50 3.20
N VAL A 376 -1.56 -19.32 3.43
CA VAL A 376 -1.62 -20.71 2.97
C VAL A 376 -1.49 -20.81 1.44
N THR A 377 -2.12 -19.90 0.68
CA THR A 377 -2.07 -19.92 -0.80
C THR A 377 -0.84 -19.21 -1.38
N ARG A 378 -0.17 -18.34 -0.62
CA ARG A 378 0.97 -17.53 -1.08
C ARG A 378 2.27 -17.89 -0.37
N ALA A 379 2.47 -17.46 0.87
CA ALA A 379 3.77 -17.63 1.55
C ALA A 379 4.05 -19.09 1.92
N TRP A 380 3.04 -19.83 2.35
CA TRP A 380 3.16 -21.18 2.90
C TRP A 380 2.66 -22.27 1.95
N TRP A 381 2.47 -21.95 0.66
CA TRP A 381 1.95 -22.91 -0.32
C TRP A 381 2.74 -24.22 -0.40
N PRO A 382 4.09 -24.26 -0.31
CA PRO A 382 4.81 -25.54 -0.39
C PRO A 382 4.51 -26.43 0.81
N LEU A 383 4.48 -25.83 2.02
CA LEU A 383 4.14 -26.54 3.25
C LEU A 383 2.67 -26.98 3.23
N ALA A 384 1.77 -26.11 2.78
CA ALA A 384 0.35 -26.40 2.62
C ALA A 384 0.10 -27.59 1.69
N ALA A 385 0.83 -27.65 0.56
CA ALA A 385 0.76 -28.76 -0.38
C ALA A 385 1.21 -30.07 0.27
N LEU A 386 2.34 -30.07 0.99
CA LEU A 386 2.84 -31.26 1.70
C LEU A 386 1.84 -31.77 2.75
N VAL A 387 1.30 -30.89 3.60
CA VAL A 387 0.34 -31.32 4.64
C VAL A 387 -1.00 -31.76 4.06
N ALA A 388 -1.40 -31.27 2.89
CA ALA A 388 -2.63 -31.69 2.20
C ALA A 388 -2.53 -33.11 1.60
N LEU A 389 -1.32 -33.61 1.37
CA LEU A 389 -1.08 -35.00 0.96
C LEU A 389 -1.31 -35.99 2.12
N VAL A 390 -0.98 -35.58 3.34
CA VAL A 390 -0.95 -36.48 4.52
C VAL A 390 -2.31 -36.63 5.20
N SER A 391 -3.18 -35.61 5.18
CA SER A 391 -4.46 -35.65 5.89
C SER A 391 -5.64 -35.14 5.06
N LYS A 392 -6.76 -35.89 5.10
CA LYS A 392 -8.02 -35.48 4.46
C LYS A 392 -8.55 -34.16 5.04
N ARG A 393 -8.35 -33.93 6.35
CA ARG A 393 -8.80 -32.70 7.02
C ARG A 393 -8.01 -31.47 6.56
N THR A 394 -6.68 -31.58 6.54
CA THR A 394 -5.81 -30.48 6.08
C THR A 394 -6.03 -30.19 4.60
N ARG A 395 -6.31 -31.21 3.77
CA ARG A 395 -6.69 -31.03 2.36
C ARG A 395 -7.92 -30.15 2.21
N TYR A 396 -8.99 -30.40 2.97
CA TYR A 396 -10.17 -29.55 2.95
C TYR A 396 -9.89 -28.15 3.47
N ALA A 397 -9.03 -27.99 4.47
CA ALA A 397 -8.63 -26.68 4.97
C ALA A 397 -7.87 -25.86 3.92
N VAL A 398 -6.93 -26.47 3.18
CA VAL A 398 -6.20 -25.83 2.07
C VAL A 398 -7.17 -25.47 0.94
N LEU A 399 -8.08 -26.36 0.56
CA LEU A 399 -9.12 -26.06 -0.43
C LEU A 399 -10.04 -24.92 0.03
N ALA A 400 -10.43 -24.88 1.31
CA ALA A 400 -11.23 -23.79 1.85
C ALA A 400 -10.46 -22.46 1.85
N ALA A 401 -9.18 -22.47 2.23
CA ALA A 401 -8.31 -21.29 2.19
C ALA A 401 -8.16 -20.73 0.77
N ALA A 402 -8.12 -21.61 -0.23
CA ALA A 402 -8.05 -21.24 -1.64
C ALA A 402 -9.39 -20.72 -2.20
N LEU A 403 -10.49 -21.44 -1.94
CA LEU A 403 -11.76 -21.21 -2.62
C LEU A 403 -12.68 -20.22 -1.90
N VAL A 404 -12.74 -20.24 -0.57
CA VAL A 404 -13.70 -19.43 0.19
C VAL A 404 -13.42 -17.93 0.04
N PRO A 405 -12.18 -17.42 0.22
CA PRO A 405 -11.90 -15.99 0.05
C PRO A 405 -12.18 -15.52 -1.39
N ALA A 406 -11.75 -16.29 -2.40
CA ALA A 406 -11.97 -15.95 -3.80
C ALA A 406 -13.45 -15.93 -4.17
N SER A 407 -14.23 -16.91 -3.70
CA SER A 407 -15.68 -16.97 -3.95
C SER A 407 -16.43 -15.86 -3.22
N PHE A 408 -16.08 -15.58 -1.96
CA PHE A 408 -16.66 -14.48 -1.19
C PHE A 408 -16.37 -13.12 -1.85
N ASP A 409 -15.14 -12.92 -2.33
CA ASP A 409 -14.77 -11.70 -3.04
C ASP A 409 -15.56 -11.53 -4.35
N TRP A 410 -15.74 -12.61 -5.12
CA TRP A 410 -16.58 -12.62 -6.32
C TRP A 410 -18.04 -12.25 -6.01
N VAL A 411 -18.64 -12.84 -4.96
CA VAL A 411 -20.02 -12.55 -4.55
C VAL A 411 -20.22 -11.08 -4.15
N ASN A 412 -19.24 -10.49 -3.48
CA ASN A 412 -19.33 -9.10 -3.01
C ASN A 412 -19.05 -8.09 -4.11
N LYS A 413 -18.04 -8.32 -4.96
CA LYS A 413 -17.65 -7.40 -6.03
C LYS A 413 -18.53 -7.53 -7.27
N ARG A 414 -19.17 -8.69 -7.47
CA ARG A 414 -20.00 -9.02 -8.64
C ARG A 414 -19.35 -8.61 -9.96
N PRO A 415 -18.13 -9.09 -10.25
CA PRO A 415 -17.43 -8.73 -11.47
C PRO A 415 -18.19 -9.26 -12.70
N SER A 416 -17.93 -8.66 -13.86
CA SER A 416 -18.39 -9.17 -15.16
C SER A 416 -17.80 -10.54 -15.52
N ILE A 417 -16.71 -10.94 -14.86
CA ILE A 417 -16.08 -12.25 -15.01
C ILE A 417 -16.92 -13.32 -14.30
N GLY A 418 -17.25 -14.42 -14.99
CA GLY A 418 -17.92 -15.57 -14.38
C GLY A 418 -17.12 -16.21 -13.22
N PRO A 419 -17.78 -16.84 -12.23
CA PRO A 419 -17.17 -17.22 -10.95
C PRO A 419 -15.98 -18.18 -11.10
N LEU A 420 -16.07 -19.16 -12.00
CA LEU A 420 -15.00 -20.14 -12.22
C LEU A 420 -13.72 -19.50 -12.77
N ARG A 421 -13.86 -18.61 -13.77
CA ARG A 421 -12.71 -17.92 -14.38
C ARG A 421 -12.08 -16.95 -13.40
N TYR A 422 -12.90 -16.27 -12.60
CA TYR A 422 -12.44 -15.36 -11.56
C TYR A 422 -11.61 -16.07 -10.49
N VAL A 423 -12.14 -17.18 -9.95
CA VAL A 423 -11.43 -17.98 -8.94
C VAL A 423 -10.14 -18.55 -9.52
N ALA A 424 -10.16 -19.06 -10.76
CA ALA A 424 -8.95 -19.56 -11.42
C ALA A 424 -7.85 -18.49 -11.56
N LEU A 425 -8.21 -17.28 -11.98
CA LEU A 425 -7.26 -16.15 -12.04
C LEU A 425 -6.73 -15.76 -10.66
N ARG A 426 -7.60 -15.72 -9.65
CA ARG A 426 -7.21 -15.40 -8.28
C ARG A 426 -6.21 -16.41 -7.71
N LEU A 427 -6.40 -17.69 -8.00
CA LEU A 427 -5.46 -18.75 -7.61
C LEU A 427 -4.15 -18.63 -8.37
N LEU A 428 -4.19 -18.36 -9.68
CA LEU A 428 -2.97 -18.19 -10.48
C LEU A 428 -2.15 -16.98 -10.01
N ASP A 429 -2.80 -15.89 -9.60
CA ASP A 429 -2.17 -14.70 -9.02
C ASP A 429 -1.40 -15.06 -7.74
N ASP A 430 -2.10 -15.69 -6.79
CA ASP A 430 -1.53 -16.12 -5.52
C ASP A 430 -0.38 -17.12 -5.72
N MET A 431 -0.53 -18.08 -6.65
CA MET A 431 0.50 -19.06 -6.98
C MET A 431 1.72 -18.43 -7.65
N ALA A 432 1.53 -17.51 -8.59
CA ALA A 432 2.62 -16.83 -9.28
C ALA A 432 3.45 -16.00 -8.28
N TYR A 433 2.78 -15.20 -7.46
CA TYR A 433 3.44 -14.46 -6.38
C TYR A 433 4.12 -15.39 -5.36
N GLY A 434 3.42 -16.44 -4.91
CA GLY A 434 3.95 -17.40 -3.93
C GLY A 434 5.18 -18.16 -4.44
N ALA A 435 5.22 -18.54 -5.72
CA ALA A 435 6.39 -19.15 -6.35
C ALA A 435 7.59 -18.19 -6.38
N GLY A 436 7.35 -16.92 -6.70
CA GLY A 436 8.36 -15.86 -6.63
C GLY A 436 8.92 -15.68 -5.22
N LEU A 437 8.02 -15.64 -4.23
CA LEU A 437 8.38 -15.46 -2.83
C LEU A 437 9.22 -16.63 -2.30
N THR A 438 8.85 -17.88 -2.58
CA THR A 438 9.67 -19.06 -2.24
C THR A 438 11.03 -19.02 -2.93
N THR A 439 11.07 -18.63 -4.21
CA THR A 439 12.32 -18.53 -4.97
C THR A 439 13.24 -17.46 -4.39
N GLY A 440 12.69 -16.29 -4.04
CA GLY A 440 13.42 -15.22 -3.36
C GLY A 440 13.99 -15.67 -2.01
N ALA A 441 13.17 -16.30 -1.17
CA ALA A 441 13.59 -16.82 0.13
C ALA A 441 14.74 -17.85 0.02
N LEU A 442 14.67 -18.75 -0.96
CA LEU A 442 15.72 -19.74 -1.23
C LEU A 442 17.02 -19.08 -1.74
N LYS A 443 16.92 -18.15 -2.70
CA LYS A 443 18.06 -17.42 -3.25
C LYS A 443 18.80 -16.63 -2.18
N GLU A 444 18.04 -15.98 -1.30
CA GLU A 444 18.54 -15.13 -0.22
C GLU A 444 18.93 -15.94 1.03
N ARG A 445 18.64 -17.26 1.04
CA ARG A 445 18.84 -18.17 2.17
C ARG A 445 18.24 -17.63 3.48
N SER A 446 17.09 -16.98 3.38
CA SER A 446 16.42 -16.33 4.52
C SER A 446 14.94 -16.73 4.58
N PRO A 447 14.45 -17.29 5.70
CA PRO A 447 13.04 -17.58 5.90
C PRO A 447 12.25 -16.37 6.41
N GLU A 448 12.86 -15.19 6.52
CA GLU A 448 12.25 -14.04 7.21
C GLU A 448 10.93 -13.60 6.58
N ALA A 449 10.86 -13.53 5.25
CA ALA A 449 9.62 -13.24 4.52
C ALA A 449 8.53 -14.33 4.63
N LEU A 450 8.85 -15.49 5.21
CA LEU A 450 7.93 -16.59 5.47
C LEU A 450 7.47 -16.63 6.94
N ARG A 451 8.11 -15.86 7.81
CA ARG A 451 7.93 -15.95 9.26
C ARG A 451 6.67 -15.19 9.69
N PRO A 452 5.66 -15.84 10.28
CA PRO A 452 4.51 -15.14 10.82
C PRO A 452 4.88 -14.24 11.99
N ASP A 453 4.07 -13.20 12.17
CA ASP A 453 4.09 -12.34 13.33
C ASP A 453 2.81 -12.56 14.16
N PHE A 454 2.95 -13.27 15.27
CA PHE A 454 1.85 -13.50 16.21
C PHE A 454 1.84 -12.51 17.39
N THR A 455 2.42 -11.31 17.21
CA THR A 455 2.53 -10.28 18.27
C THR A 455 1.25 -9.49 18.46
N SER A 456 0.24 -10.15 19.02
CA SER A 456 -0.72 -9.52 19.92
C SER A 456 -1.16 -10.50 20.99
N TRP A 457 -0.18 -11.18 21.59
CA TRP A 457 -0.36 -11.66 22.95
C TRP A 457 -0.60 -10.42 23.82
N PRO A 458 -1.62 -10.39 24.71
CA PRO A 458 -1.67 -9.33 25.71
C PRO A 458 -0.42 -9.44 26.57
N ARG A 459 0.64 -8.68 26.24
CA ARG A 459 1.64 -8.33 27.24
C ARG A 459 0.87 -7.46 28.23
N ASN A 460 0.64 -8.00 29.43
CA ASN A 460 0.41 -7.15 30.58
C ASN A 460 1.61 -6.21 30.62
N LYS A 461 1.41 -4.93 30.27
CA LYS A 461 2.30 -3.90 30.76
C LYS A 461 2.15 -3.97 32.28
N LYS A 462 3.16 -4.53 32.94
CA LYS A 462 3.38 -4.25 34.36
C LYS A 462 3.75 -2.79 34.49
#